data_AF-J9BCJ5-F1
#
_entry.id   AF-J9BCJ5-F1
#
_cell.length_a   1.000
_cell.length_b   1.000
_cell.length_c   1.000
_cell.angle_alpha   90.00
_cell.angle_beta   90.00
_cell.angle_gamma   90.00
#
_symmetry.space_group_name_H-M   'P 1'
#
loop_
_entity.id
_entity.type
_entity.pdbx_description
1 polymer ?
#
loop_
_entity_poly.entity_id
_entity_poly.type
_entity_poly.pdbx_seq_one_letter_code
_entity_poly.pdbx_strand_id
1 'polypeptide(L)' 'MKHMPTQELSNELKKRKGITSIKIEAYEKIEVGGILVDGPAVILINQEYLKIVE' A
#
# COMPACT_ATOMS: atom_id res chain seq x y z
N MET A 1 16.00 16.61 -4.13
CA MET A 1 14.87 15.69 -4.45
C MET A 1 13.64 16.54 -4.75
N LYS A 2 12.83 16.21 -5.76
CA LYS A 2 11.56 16.93 -5.98
C LYS A 2 10.61 16.58 -4.83
N HIS A 3 10.07 17.59 -4.18
CA HIS A 3 9.02 17.41 -3.18
C HIS A 3 7.70 17.11 -3.90
N MET A 4 7.06 15.99 -3.56
CA MET A 4 5.74 15.61 -4.04
C MET A 4 4.86 15.37 -2.81
N PRO A 5 3.68 16.01 -2.70
CA PRO A 5 2.74 15.71 -1.64
C PRO A 5 2.36 14.23 -1.61
N THR A 6 2.29 13.64 -0.43
CA THR A 6 1.95 12.21 -0.25
C THR A 6 0.62 11.84 -0.91
N GLN A 7 -0.34 12.77 -0.92
CA GLN A 7 -1.63 12.57 -1.58
C GLN A 7 -1.51 12.46 -3.10
N GLU A 8 -0.70 13.32 -3.72
CA GLU A 8 -0.43 13.26 -5.16
C GLU A 8 0.29 11.98 -5.52
N LEU A 9 1.32 11.61 -4.75
CA LEU A 9 2.04 10.35 -4.92
C LEU A 9 1.10 9.14 -4.81
N SER A 10 0.23 9.12 -3.79
CA SER A 10 -0.72 8.03 -3.57
C SER A 10 -1.71 7.90 -4.73
N ASN A 11 -2.20 9.02 -5.26
CA ASN A 11 -3.12 9.04 -6.39
C ASN A 11 -2.45 8.53 -7.68
N GLU A 12 -1.20 8.92 -7.93
CA GLU A 12 -0.44 8.44 -9.08
C GLU A 12 -0.10 6.95 -8.97
N LEU A 13 0.23 6.45 -7.77
CA LEU A 13 0.51 5.03 -7.55
C LEU A 13 -0.75 4.17 -7.74
N LYS A 14 -1.91 4.59 -7.24
CA LYS A 14 -3.18 3.86 -7.39
C LYS A 14 -3.63 3.64 -8.84
N LYS A 15 -3.15 4.47 -9.79
CA LYS A 15 -3.46 4.33 -11.22
C LYS A 15 -2.63 3.26 -11.93
N ARG A 16 -1.53 2.79 -11.32
CA ARG A 16 -0.61 1.84 -11.96
C ARG A 16 -1.21 0.43 -11.94
N LYS A 17 -1.01 -0.31 -13.03
CA LYS A 17 -1.40 -1.72 -13.13
C LYS A 17 -0.68 -2.53 -12.03
N GLY A 18 -1.39 -3.49 -11.45
CA GLY A 18 -0.86 -4.37 -10.41
C GLY A 18 -0.72 -3.73 -9.02
N ILE A 19 -1.10 -2.45 -8.85
CA ILE A 19 -1.22 -1.85 -7.52
C ILE A 19 -2.60 -2.17 -6.93
N THR A 20 -2.61 -2.81 -5.76
CA THR A 20 -3.82 -3.01 -4.95
C THR A 20 -3.77 -2.09 -3.73
N SER A 21 -4.93 -1.54 -3.35
CA SER A 21 -5.07 -0.69 -2.17
C SER A 21 -5.86 -1.40 -1.08
N ILE A 22 -5.35 -1.40 0.14
CA ILE A 22 -6.05 -1.87 1.33
C ILE A 22 -6.31 -0.67 2.24
N LYS A 23 -7.56 -0.46 2.63
CA LYS A 23 -7.94 0.52 3.63
C LYS A 23 -8.08 -0.19 4.98
N ILE A 24 -7.44 0.37 5.99
CA ILE A 24 -7.46 -0.11 7.37
C ILE A 24 -8.19 0.95 8.18
N GLU A 25 -9.26 0.57 8.84
CA GLU A 25 -10.05 1.45 9.69
C GLU A 25 -9.37 1.66 11.05
N ALA A 26 -9.88 2.60 11.83
CA ALA A 26 -9.36 2.83 13.17
C ALA A 26 -9.51 1.57 14.06
N TYR A 27 -8.52 1.33 14.92
CA TYR A 27 -8.46 0.18 15.84
C TYR A 27 -8.31 -1.20 15.17
N GLU A 28 -8.15 -1.25 13.85
CA GLU A 28 -7.75 -2.47 13.15
C GLU A 28 -6.22 -2.61 13.18
N LYS A 29 -5.75 -3.85 13.40
CA LYS A 29 -4.35 -4.23 13.27
C LYS A 29 -4.25 -5.40 12.30
N ILE A 30 -3.46 -5.23 11.24
CA ILE A 30 -3.23 -6.28 10.24
C ILE A 30 -1.74 -6.53 10.02
N GLU A 31 -1.42 -7.70 9.48
CA GLU A 31 -0.07 -8.06 9.03
C GLU A 31 -0.04 -8.15 7.51
N VAL A 32 0.89 -7.43 6.87
CA VAL A 32 1.10 -7.45 5.41
C VAL A 32 2.57 -7.68 5.13
N GLY A 33 2.91 -8.85 4.57
CA GLY A 33 4.30 -9.18 4.21
C GLY A 33 5.27 -9.11 5.40
N GLY A 34 4.83 -9.51 6.59
CA GLY A 34 5.62 -9.44 7.83
C GLY A 34 5.62 -8.08 8.52
N ILE A 35 4.92 -7.07 7.98
CA ILE A 35 4.80 -5.74 8.58
C ILE A 35 3.45 -5.63 9.29
N LEU A 36 3.48 -5.36 10.60
CA LEU A 36 2.30 -5.03 11.38
C LEU A 36 1.92 -3.56 11.18
N VAL A 37 0.65 -3.33 10.85
CA VAL A 37 0.10 -2.00 10.60
C VAL A 37 -1.11 -1.76 11.49
N ASP A 38 -1.03 -0.71 12.30
CA ASP A 38 -2.13 -0.18 13.11
C ASP A 38 -2.89 0.92 12.34
N GLY A 39 -4.21 0.83 12.27
CA GLY A 39 -5.06 1.79 11.57
C GLY A 39 -5.34 3.08 12.35
N PRO A 40 -5.83 4.15 11.69
CA PRO A 40 -6.28 4.17 10.29
C PRO A 40 -5.12 4.35 9.30
N ALA A 41 -5.12 3.56 8.23
CA ALA A 41 -4.06 3.59 7.23
C ALA A 41 -4.54 3.16 5.83
N VAL A 42 -3.77 3.53 4.80
CA VAL A 42 -3.96 3.02 3.43
C VAL A 42 -2.65 2.40 2.98
N ILE A 43 -2.68 1.12 2.65
CA ILE A 43 -1.53 0.38 2.11
C ILE A 43 -1.69 0.24 0.61
N LEU A 44 -0.63 0.54 -0.15
CA LEU A 44 -0.54 0.30 -1.59
C LEU A 44 0.48 -0.82 -1.83
N ILE A 45 0.03 -1.95 -2.39
CA ILE A 45 0.86 -3.14 -2.64
C ILE A 45 1.05 -3.32 -4.14
N ASN A 46 2.31 -3.42 -4.57
CA ASN A 46 2.62 -3.81 -5.94
C ASN A 46 2.66 -5.34 -6.06
N GLN A 47 1.65 -5.89 -6.72
CA GLN A 47 1.50 -7.33 -6.92
C GLN A 47 2.29 -7.88 -8.10
N GLU A 48 2.84 -7.02 -8.98
CA GLU A 48 3.64 -7.48 -10.12
C GLU A 48 4.95 -8.16 -9.70
N TYR A 49 5.39 -7.95 -8.45
CA TYR A 49 6.62 -8.52 -7.90
C TYR A 49 6.40 -9.73 -6.98
N LEU A 50 5.16 -10.19 -6.80
CA LEU A 50 4.88 -11.45 -6.11
C LEU A 50 5.13 -12.61 -7.09
N LYS A 51 6.40 -12.92 -7.35
CA LYS A 51 6.78 -14.26 -7.80
C LYS A 51 6.55 -15.18 -6.61
N ILE A 52 5.44 -15.93 -6.62
CA ILE A 52 5.28 -17.09 -5.76
C ILE A 52 6.46 -18.00 -6.11
N VAL A 53 7.38 -18.14 -5.15
CA VAL A 53 8.44 -19.16 -5.23
C VAL A 53 7.70 -20.47 -4.99
N GLU A 54 7.44 -21.22 -6.06
CA GLU A 54 7.01 -22.62 -5.96
C GLU A 54 8.11 -23.49 -5.36
#